data_AF-A0A1G9Z5J7-F1
#
_entry.id   AF-A0A1G9Z5J7-F1
#
_cell.length_a   1.000
_cell.length_b   1.000
_cell.length_c   1.000
_cell.angle_alpha   90.00
_cell.angle_beta   90.00
_cell.angle_gamma   90.00
#
_symmetry.space_group_name_H-M   'P 1'
#
loop_
_entity.id
_entity.type
_entity.pdbx_description
1 polymer ?
#
loop_
_entity_poly.entity_id
_entity_poly.type
_entity_poly.pdbx_seq_one_letter_code
_entity_poly.pdbx_strand_id
1 'polypeptide(L)'
;MHLRRALSVAVTVLVTGTMLCASPVRAAERAPAPALGAGSARAVSQERLVQHLTVKWDPSTRRKVYSKTAVVPGIGQLAMICKANATMIRLRTENRQLETQMWLQKYEVKNDHNVVAVKVPRVYRYAHALDDGTGGTGYYAAEGLNQVTPIENYSSGTINGIISQRPGRHQSGGALDPKPVTSFELSWYWNGFRHPADYRSCKIDAVFTTTFEDRAGITWHGTADAPGRDSQRTRLPGLGWLDLECRAETDPTGAAQTLVIEPDASLGPDAEVYVERVFGEGWVDDHVVKESYTYGEHEPGLLGPVPLPGNATLRLRIRVAGVERWLLVSSYRVTNNADPRLNLCEVSAAPYDR
;
A
#
# COMPACT_ATOMS: atom_id res chain seq x y z
N MET A 1 35.29 -75.53 10.45
CA MET A 1 33.88 -75.83 10.08
C MET A 1 33.45 -74.79 9.06
N HIS A 2 33.67 -74.99 7.76
CA HIS A 2 32.78 -75.68 6.80
C HIS A 2 31.35 -75.13 6.78
N LEU A 3 31.00 -74.35 5.73
CA LEU A 3 29.97 -74.62 4.71
C LEU A 3 29.94 -73.39 3.75
N ARG A 4 30.44 -73.45 2.49
CA ARG A 4 29.87 -74.03 1.23
C ARG A 4 28.70 -73.21 0.64
N ARG A 5 28.92 -72.60 -0.54
CA ARG A 5 28.41 -72.95 -1.91
C ARG A 5 27.18 -72.09 -2.30
N ALA A 6 26.84 -71.71 -3.53
CA ALA A 6 27.27 -71.95 -4.94
C ALA A 6 26.70 -70.76 -5.78
N LEU A 7 27.30 -70.29 -6.90
CA LEU A 7 27.12 -70.74 -8.31
C LEU A 7 25.68 -71.21 -8.64
N SER A 8 25.03 -70.95 -9.76
CA SER A 8 25.27 -70.23 -11.02
C SER A 8 24.02 -70.47 -11.91
N VAL A 9 23.83 -69.64 -12.95
CA VAL A 9 23.26 -69.95 -14.29
C VAL A 9 21.72 -69.88 -14.53
N ALA A 10 21.40 -68.93 -15.42
CA ALA A 10 20.51 -68.89 -16.60
C ALA A 10 19.15 -69.60 -16.64
N VAL A 11 18.14 -68.86 -17.10
CA VAL A 11 17.13 -69.37 -18.04
C VAL A 11 16.73 -68.26 -19.04
N THR A 12 16.84 -68.57 -20.32
CA THR A 12 16.29 -67.84 -21.47
C THR A 12 14.89 -68.39 -21.77
N VAL A 13 13.90 -67.53 -22.04
CA VAL A 13 12.60 -67.96 -22.60
C VAL A 13 12.20 -67.04 -23.75
N LEU A 14 11.90 -67.70 -24.88
CA LEU A 14 11.25 -67.21 -26.10
C LEU A 14 9.89 -66.54 -25.83
N VAL A 15 9.37 -65.77 -26.80
CA VAL A 15 8.12 -66.08 -27.54
C VAL A 15 7.61 -64.83 -28.28
N THR A 16 7.55 -65.00 -29.60
CA THR A 16 6.72 -64.43 -30.68
C THR A 16 5.80 -63.22 -30.45
N GLY A 17 5.81 -62.34 -31.46
CA GLY A 17 4.87 -61.24 -31.59
C GLY A 17 3.52 -61.58 -32.23
N THR A 18 2.63 -60.59 -32.19
CA THR A 18 1.46 -60.41 -33.06
C THR A 18 1.15 -58.92 -33.15
N MET A 19 0.96 -58.45 -34.39
CA MET A 19 0.40 -57.16 -34.77
C MET A 19 -0.97 -56.90 -34.12
N LEU A 20 -1.25 -55.65 -33.74
CA LEU A 20 -2.62 -55.10 -33.73
C LEU A 20 -2.59 -53.57 -33.88
N CYS A 21 -3.09 -53.14 -35.04
CA CYS A 21 -3.83 -51.93 -35.38
C CYS A 21 -3.51 -50.62 -34.62
N ALA A 22 -2.77 -49.74 -35.29
CA ALA A 22 -2.78 -48.31 -35.02
C ALA A 22 -4.15 -47.72 -35.40
N SER A 23 -4.86 -47.18 -34.41
CA SER A 23 -5.95 -46.21 -34.63
C SER A 23 -5.45 -44.82 -34.23
N PRO A 24 -5.72 -43.76 -35.01
CA PRO A 24 -5.29 -42.41 -34.67
C PRO A 24 -6.09 -41.91 -33.46
N VAL A 25 -5.43 -41.71 -32.33
CA VAL A 25 -6.00 -40.95 -31.22
C VAL A 25 -6.06 -39.49 -31.67
N ARG A 26 -7.25 -39.06 -32.08
CA ARG A 26 -7.64 -37.66 -32.22
C ARG A 26 -7.18 -36.89 -30.98
N ALA A 27 -6.28 -35.94 -31.17
CA ALA A 27 -6.00 -34.93 -30.16
C ALA A 27 -7.32 -34.24 -29.82
N ALA A 28 -7.77 -34.40 -28.57
CA ALA A 28 -8.90 -33.64 -28.06
C ALA A 28 -8.46 -32.17 -28.00
N GLU A 29 -8.96 -31.36 -28.93
CA GLU A 29 -8.95 -29.90 -28.81
C GLU A 29 -9.57 -29.54 -27.46
N ARG A 30 -8.76 -28.95 -26.58
CA ARG A 30 -9.26 -28.32 -25.36
C ARG A 30 -10.20 -27.21 -25.78
N ALA A 31 -11.50 -27.43 -25.57
CA ALA A 31 -12.50 -26.38 -25.67
C ALA A 31 -12.08 -25.19 -24.79
N PRO A 32 -12.15 -23.94 -25.30
CA PRO A 32 -11.81 -22.77 -24.52
C PRO A 32 -12.78 -22.65 -23.34
N ALA A 33 -12.21 -22.36 -22.16
CA ALA A 33 -12.97 -22.10 -20.96
C ALA A 33 -13.94 -20.91 -21.18
N PRO A 34 -15.14 -20.92 -20.58
CA PRO A 34 -16.13 -19.88 -20.78
C PRO A 34 -15.59 -18.53 -20.28
N ALA A 35 -15.62 -17.54 -21.16
CA ALA A 35 -15.26 -16.16 -20.86
C ALA A 35 -16.13 -15.63 -19.72
N LEU A 36 -15.49 -15.32 -18.59
CA LEU A 36 -16.08 -14.52 -17.52
C LEU A 36 -16.42 -13.14 -18.08
N GLY A 37 -17.69 -12.74 -17.93
CA GLY A 37 -18.26 -11.54 -18.53
C GLY A 37 -17.43 -10.28 -18.23
N ALA A 38 -17.29 -9.46 -19.27
CA ALA A 38 -16.67 -8.15 -19.22
C ALA A 38 -17.50 -7.21 -18.32
N GLY A 39 -17.16 -7.18 -17.03
CA GLY A 39 -17.35 -5.97 -16.22
C GLY A 39 -16.30 -4.95 -16.69
N SER A 40 -16.70 -3.69 -16.87
CA SER A 40 -15.86 -2.63 -17.41
C SER A 40 -14.54 -2.50 -16.63
N ALA A 41 -13.48 -3.13 -17.13
CA ALA A 41 -12.13 -2.82 -16.73
C ALA A 41 -11.77 -1.47 -17.37
N ARG A 42 -11.65 -0.44 -16.54
CA ARG A 42 -11.04 0.84 -16.92
C ARG A 42 -9.63 0.53 -17.42
N ALA A 43 -9.21 1.18 -18.51
CA ALA A 43 -7.99 0.87 -19.26
C ALA A 43 -6.76 0.66 -18.35
N VAL A 44 -6.12 -0.50 -18.46
CA VAL A 44 -4.73 -0.69 -18.02
C VAL A 44 -3.87 0.06 -19.04
N SER A 45 -3.44 1.29 -18.73
CA SER A 45 -2.22 1.80 -19.36
C SER A 45 -1.05 1.03 -18.75
N GLN A 46 0.01 0.76 -19.52
CA GLN A 46 1.19 0.06 -18.97
C GLN A 46 1.81 0.80 -17.77
N GLU A 47 1.49 2.09 -17.64
CA GLU A 47 1.94 3.02 -16.61
C GLU A 47 1.16 2.90 -15.28
N ARG A 48 -0.07 2.34 -15.28
CA ARG A 48 -0.96 2.39 -14.11
C ARG A 48 -1.88 1.18 -13.95
N LEU A 49 -2.04 0.71 -12.71
CA LEU A 49 -3.03 -0.29 -12.31
C LEU A 49 -4.06 0.31 -11.35
N VAL A 50 -5.34 0.19 -11.71
CA VAL A 50 -6.47 0.59 -10.85
C VAL A 50 -7.35 -0.63 -10.56
N GLN A 51 -7.59 -0.93 -9.28
CA GLN A 51 -8.42 -2.06 -8.86
C GLN A 51 -9.59 -1.57 -8.01
N HIS A 52 -10.82 -1.85 -8.46
CA HIS A 52 -12.05 -1.59 -7.70
C HIS A 52 -12.53 -2.89 -7.05
N LEU A 53 -12.65 -2.91 -5.72
CA LEU A 53 -13.08 -4.09 -4.98
C LEU A 53 -14.18 -3.76 -3.97
N THR A 54 -15.27 -4.53 -4.05
CA THR A 54 -16.34 -4.53 -3.04
C THR A 54 -16.41 -5.87 -2.34
N VAL A 55 -16.36 -5.85 -1.00
CA VAL A 55 -16.75 -6.94 -0.11
C VAL A 55 -18.14 -6.60 0.41
N LYS A 56 -19.12 -7.48 0.20
CA LYS A 56 -20.49 -7.25 0.67
C LYS A 56 -21.17 -8.56 1.05
N TRP A 57 -21.89 -8.54 2.15
CA TRP A 57 -22.88 -9.55 2.48
C TRP A 57 -23.98 -8.94 3.34
N ASP A 58 -25.20 -9.41 3.11
CA ASP A 58 -26.41 -9.09 3.85
C ASP A 58 -27.42 -10.24 3.66
N PRO A 59 -28.59 -10.23 4.34
CA PRO A 59 -29.60 -11.28 4.23
C PRO A 59 -30.20 -11.42 2.83
N SER A 60 -30.25 -10.32 2.06
CA SER A 60 -30.80 -10.30 0.69
C SER A 60 -29.80 -10.79 -0.36
N THR A 61 -28.50 -10.75 -0.07
CA THR A 61 -27.46 -11.21 -1.01
C THR A 61 -27.42 -12.74 -1.13
N ARG A 62 -27.61 -13.24 -2.36
CA ARG A 62 -27.51 -14.69 -2.67
C ARG A 62 -26.10 -15.27 -2.47
N ARG A 63 -25.05 -14.45 -2.65
CA ARG A 63 -23.65 -14.84 -2.45
C ARG A 63 -23.00 -13.89 -1.44
N LYS A 64 -22.73 -14.41 -0.24
CA LYS A 64 -22.06 -13.66 0.82
C LYS A 64 -20.55 -13.66 0.58
N VAL A 65 -19.97 -12.49 0.36
CA VAL A 65 -18.52 -12.33 0.21
C VAL A 65 -17.97 -11.68 1.46
N TYR A 66 -17.23 -12.43 2.27
CA TYR A 66 -16.67 -11.97 3.54
C TYR A 66 -15.27 -11.38 3.41
N SER A 67 -14.59 -11.64 2.28
CA SER A 67 -13.27 -11.10 2.04
C SER A 67 -12.96 -11.01 0.55
N LYS A 68 -12.14 -10.03 0.19
CA LYS A 68 -11.48 -9.92 -1.11
C LYS A 68 -10.06 -9.41 -0.91
N THR A 69 -9.22 -9.64 -1.91
CA THR A 69 -7.81 -9.27 -1.87
C THR A 69 -7.46 -8.44 -3.09
N ALA A 70 -6.82 -7.30 -2.87
CA ALA A 70 -6.15 -6.53 -3.90
C ALA A 70 -4.68 -6.93 -3.99
N VAL A 71 -4.14 -6.97 -5.20
CA VAL A 71 -2.69 -7.14 -5.40
C VAL A 71 -2.02 -5.80 -5.15
N VAL A 72 -0.90 -5.81 -4.43
CA VAL A 72 0.00 -4.66 -4.27
C VAL A 72 1.26 -4.96 -5.08
N PRO A 73 1.38 -4.45 -6.32
CA PRO A 73 2.42 -4.87 -7.25
C PRO A 73 3.83 -4.78 -6.68
N GLY A 74 4.61 -5.86 -6.81
CA GLY A 74 5.98 -5.96 -6.30
C GLY A 74 6.12 -6.08 -4.78
N ILE A 75 5.04 -5.95 -4.01
CA ILE A 75 5.07 -5.92 -2.55
C ILE A 75 4.33 -7.13 -1.94
N GLY A 76 3.09 -7.38 -2.36
CA GLY A 76 2.26 -8.40 -1.74
C GLY A 76 0.77 -8.21 -1.99
N GLN A 77 -0.04 -8.34 -0.95
CA GLN A 77 -1.50 -8.36 -1.05
C GLN A 77 -2.16 -7.65 0.13
N LEU A 78 -3.25 -6.91 -0.14
CA LEU A 78 -4.12 -6.36 0.89
C LEU A 78 -5.46 -7.09 0.89
N ALA A 79 -5.77 -7.78 1.99
CA ALA A 79 -7.06 -8.41 2.19
C ALA A 79 -8.00 -7.45 2.94
N MET A 80 -9.21 -7.26 2.41
CA MET A 80 -10.32 -6.63 3.12
C MET A 80 -11.20 -7.73 3.70
N ILE A 81 -11.51 -7.66 4.99
CA ILE A 81 -12.27 -8.66 5.71
C ILE A 81 -13.46 -7.97 6.37
N CYS A 82 -14.67 -8.43 6.03
CA CYS A 82 -15.93 -7.90 6.52
C CYS A 82 -16.66 -9.07 7.20
N LYS A 83 -16.55 -9.22 8.52
CA LYS A 83 -17.23 -10.26 9.31
C LYS A 83 -17.63 -9.70 10.67
N ALA A 84 -18.73 -10.19 11.24
CA ALA A 84 -19.23 -9.72 12.55
C ALA A 84 -18.24 -9.91 13.72
N ASN A 85 -17.24 -10.79 13.57
CA ASN A 85 -16.17 -11.01 14.53
C ASN A 85 -14.77 -10.67 13.98
N ALA A 86 -14.69 -10.09 12.79
CA ALA A 86 -13.44 -9.65 12.17
C ALA A 86 -13.72 -8.62 11.06
N THR A 87 -13.63 -7.32 11.38
CA THR A 87 -13.63 -6.23 10.40
C THR A 87 -12.25 -5.59 10.36
N MET A 88 -11.52 -5.78 9.27
CA MET A 88 -10.14 -5.29 9.15
C MET A 88 -9.68 -5.20 7.71
N ILE A 89 -8.63 -4.42 7.50
CA ILE A 89 -7.73 -4.56 6.35
C ILE A 89 -6.43 -5.20 6.81
N ARG A 90 -5.89 -6.12 6.01
CA ARG A 90 -4.70 -6.90 6.37
C ARG A 90 -3.73 -6.98 5.22
N LEU A 91 -2.56 -6.38 5.41
CA LEU A 91 -1.44 -6.44 4.51
C LEU A 91 -0.67 -7.75 4.75
N ARG A 92 -0.30 -8.41 3.64
CA ARG A 92 0.60 -9.56 3.61
C ARG A 92 1.73 -9.26 2.63
N THR A 93 2.96 -9.58 3.03
CA THR A 93 4.14 -9.64 2.13
C THR A 93 4.84 -10.98 2.35
N GLU A 94 5.50 -11.51 1.33
CA GLU A 94 6.33 -12.72 1.44
C GLU A 94 7.77 -12.39 1.87
N ASN A 95 8.19 -11.13 1.77
CA ASN A 95 9.57 -10.72 2.05
C ASN A 95 9.62 -9.76 3.25
N ARG A 96 9.92 -10.33 4.41
CA ARG A 96 10.15 -9.57 5.66
C ARG A 96 11.56 -8.99 5.77
N GLN A 97 12.50 -9.35 4.89
CA GLN A 97 13.83 -8.73 4.91
C GLN A 97 13.75 -7.25 4.52
N LEU A 98 12.72 -6.90 3.76
CA LEU A 98 12.32 -5.54 3.41
C LEU A 98 11.33 -5.01 4.44
N GLU A 99 11.29 -3.70 4.60
CA GLU A 99 10.21 -3.08 5.35
C GLU A 99 9.08 -2.70 4.41
N THR A 100 7.87 -3.19 4.72
CA THR A 100 6.64 -2.78 4.07
C THR A 100 5.78 -2.01 5.05
N GLN A 101 5.27 -0.85 4.66
CA GLN A 101 4.37 -0.06 5.48
C GLN A 101 3.03 0.12 4.79
N MET A 102 1.98 0.20 5.59
CA MET A 102 0.68 0.69 5.16
C MET A 102 0.33 1.86 6.07
N TRP A 103 0.43 3.08 5.56
CA TRP A 103 0.01 4.29 6.24
C TRP A 103 -1.45 4.58 5.98
N LEU A 104 -2.18 5.03 7.00
CA LEU A 104 -3.62 5.22 6.96
C LEU A 104 -4.05 6.50 7.66
N GLN A 105 -4.97 7.23 7.05
CA GLN A 105 -5.83 8.22 7.70
C GLN A 105 -7.22 7.60 7.83
N LYS A 106 -7.57 7.13 9.03
CA LYS A 106 -8.85 6.48 9.32
C LYS A 106 -9.83 7.49 9.88
N TYR A 107 -10.93 7.74 9.17
CA TYR A 107 -12.01 8.63 9.57
C TYR A 107 -13.25 7.82 9.96
N GLU A 108 -13.84 8.13 11.11
CA GLU A 108 -15.03 7.43 11.62
C GLU A 108 -16.00 8.40 12.29
N VAL A 109 -17.24 7.94 12.51
CA VAL A 109 -18.19 8.61 13.40
C VAL A 109 -18.25 7.84 14.73
N LYS A 110 -18.01 8.53 15.84
CA LYS A 110 -18.02 7.97 17.20
C LYS A 110 -18.88 8.85 18.10
N ASN A 111 -19.95 8.29 18.69
CA ASN A 111 -20.89 9.01 19.55
C ASN A 111 -21.33 10.35 18.91
N ASP A 112 -21.71 10.32 17.63
CA ASP A 112 -22.11 11.50 16.84
C ASP A 112 -20.99 12.54 16.57
N HIS A 113 -19.73 12.21 16.86
CA HIS A 113 -18.57 13.05 16.54
C HIS A 113 -17.70 12.43 15.45
N ASN A 114 -17.15 13.28 14.56
CA ASN A 114 -16.15 12.84 13.58
C ASN A 114 -14.80 12.68 14.28
N VAL A 115 -14.22 11.48 14.16
CA VAL A 115 -12.90 11.15 14.69
C VAL A 115 -11.97 10.73 13.58
N VAL A 116 -10.68 10.95 13.79
CA VAL A 116 -9.61 10.53 12.89
C VAL A 116 -8.52 9.78 13.67
N ALA A 117 -7.81 8.89 13.00
CA ALA A 117 -6.57 8.31 13.48
C ALA A 117 -5.55 8.14 12.35
N VAL A 118 -4.28 8.42 12.64
CA VAL A 118 -3.17 7.98 11.79
C VAL A 118 -2.67 6.63 12.26
N LYS A 119 -2.65 5.64 11.37
CA LYS A 119 -2.19 4.28 11.68
C LYS A 119 -1.12 3.86 10.69
N VAL A 120 -0.19 3.03 11.16
CA VAL A 120 0.88 2.49 10.33
C VAL A 120 1.15 1.02 10.64
N PRO A 121 0.30 0.08 10.19
CA PRO A 121 0.66 -1.33 10.15
C PRO A 121 1.93 -1.54 9.32
N ARG A 122 2.92 -2.22 9.90
CA ARG A 122 4.23 -2.48 9.27
C ARG A 122 4.55 -3.97 9.24
N VAL A 123 5.23 -4.41 8.19
CA VAL A 123 5.85 -5.73 8.09
C VAL A 123 7.35 -5.58 7.90
N TYR A 124 8.15 -6.06 8.87
CA TYR A 124 9.62 -6.06 8.82
C TYR A 124 10.21 -7.19 9.65
N ARG A 125 11.46 -7.59 9.36
CA ARG A 125 12.26 -8.50 10.18
C ARG A 125 13.13 -7.74 11.20
N TYR A 126 13.65 -6.58 10.81
CA TYR A 126 14.61 -5.82 11.61
C TYR A 126 13.94 -4.55 12.14
N ALA A 127 13.87 -4.39 13.46
CA ALA A 127 13.20 -3.24 14.09
C ALA A 127 13.96 -1.92 13.90
N HIS A 128 15.28 -1.96 13.74
CA HIS A 128 16.15 -0.82 13.49
C HIS A 128 17.48 -1.29 12.89
N ALA A 129 18.41 -0.35 12.64
CA ALA A 129 19.67 -0.65 11.97
C ALA A 129 20.56 -1.67 12.69
N LEU A 130 20.46 -1.72 14.03
CA LEU A 130 21.27 -2.59 14.90
C LEU A 130 20.55 -3.88 15.34
N ASP A 131 19.36 -4.16 14.79
CA ASP A 131 18.56 -5.31 15.21
C ASP A 131 19.17 -6.61 14.64
N ASP A 132 19.10 -7.71 15.39
CA ASP A 132 19.63 -9.02 14.98
C ASP A 132 18.61 -9.85 14.16
N GLY A 133 17.42 -9.29 13.93
CA GLY A 133 16.32 -9.92 13.21
C GLY A 133 15.32 -10.63 14.12
N THR A 134 15.42 -10.48 15.44
CA THR A 134 14.45 -10.99 16.43
C THR A 134 13.36 -9.98 16.79
N GLY A 135 13.58 -8.68 16.58
CA GLY A 135 12.63 -7.60 16.91
C GLY A 135 11.50 -7.38 15.89
N GLY A 136 11.48 -8.13 14.80
CA GLY A 136 10.54 -7.94 13.69
C GLY A 136 9.07 -8.33 13.95
N THR A 137 8.20 -7.89 13.06
CA THR A 137 6.76 -8.27 13.01
C THR A 137 6.56 -9.53 12.17
N GLY A 138 5.41 -10.21 12.24
CA GLY A 138 5.08 -11.33 11.33
C GLY A 138 4.92 -10.95 9.85
N TYR A 139 4.54 -11.91 8.99
CA TYR A 139 4.28 -11.70 7.55
C TYR A 139 2.99 -10.91 7.26
N TYR A 140 2.23 -10.60 8.31
CA TYR A 140 0.96 -9.91 8.25
C TYR A 140 0.98 -8.71 9.19
N ALA A 141 0.39 -7.62 8.72
CA ALA A 141 0.04 -6.47 9.54
C ALA A 141 -1.41 -6.09 9.23
N ALA A 142 -2.18 -5.68 10.23
CA ALA A 142 -3.60 -5.38 10.06
C ALA A 142 -3.99 -4.12 10.79
N GLU A 143 -5.03 -3.46 10.28
CA GLU A 143 -5.76 -2.40 10.97
C GLU A 143 -7.22 -2.86 11.14
N GLY A 144 -7.71 -2.80 12.39
CA GLY A 144 -9.11 -3.05 12.69
C GLY A 144 -9.97 -1.88 12.22
N LEU A 145 -11.09 -2.18 11.55
CA LEU A 145 -12.05 -1.14 11.19
C LEU A 145 -12.95 -0.78 12.37
N ASN A 146 -13.10 -1.68 13.33
CA ASN A 146 -13.81 -1.44 14.59
C ASN A 146 -13.01 -0.53 15.54
N GLN A 147 -13.70 0.04 16.53
CA GLN A 147 -13.15 0.87 17.60
C GLN A 147 -12.97 0.06 18.89
N VAL A 148 -13.85 -0.91 19.14
CA VAL A 148 -13.83 -1.76 20.34
C VAL A 148 -14.04 -3.23 20.02
N THR A 149 -13.69 -4.09 20.99
CA THR A 149 -14.02 -5.52 20.97
C THR A 149 -14.91 -5.83 22.17
N PRO A 150 -16.05 -6.52 22.00
CA PRO A 150 -16.64 -7.02 20.75
C PRO A 150 -17.00 -5.90 19.75
N ILE A 151 -16.97 -6.20 18.44
CA ILE A 151 -17.24 -5.24 17.35
C ILE A 151 -18.62 -4.58 17.56
N GLU A 152 -18.71 -3.28 17.27
CA GLU A 152 -19.93 -2.50 17.46
C GLU A 152 -21.08 -3.03 16.61
N ASN A 153 -22.32 -2.80 17.05
CA ASN A 153 -23.50 -3.18 16.27
C ASN A 153 -23.55 -2.44 14.92
N TYR A 154 -23.06 -1.20 14.92
CA TYR A 154 -23.05 -0.29 13.80
C TYR A 154 -21.70 0.44 13.77
N SER A 155 -21.09 0.55 12.60
CA SER A 155 -20.04 1.55 12.35
C SER A 155 -19.88 1.79 10.86
N SER A 156 -19.39 2.98 10.55
CA SER A 156 -19.09 3.43 9.19
C SER A 156 -17.90 4.36 9.23
N GLY A 157 -17.16 4.41 8.14
CA GLY A 157 -16.03 5.33 8.02
C GLY A 157 -15.33 5.22 6.67
N THR A 158 -14.22 5.95 6.57
CA THR A 158 -13.37 5.98 5.37
C THR A 158 -11.89 5.90 5.76
N ILE A 159 -11.06 5.38 4.87
CA ILE A 159 -9.61 5.40 4.99
C ILE A 159 -9.01 5.91 3.69
N ASN A 160 -8.04 6.82 3.82
CA ASN A 160 -7.06 7.11 2.77
C ASN A 160 -5.75 6.44 3.17
N GLY A 161 -5.18 5.59 2.33
CA GLY A 161 -4.00 4.82 2.67
C GLY A 161 -2.97 4.72 1.56
N ILE A 162 -1.71 4.52 1.97
CA ILE A 162 -0.57 4.36 1.06
C ILE A 162 0.29 3.20 1.52
N ILE A 163 0.66 2.34 0.58
CA ILE A 163 1.46 1.14 0.78
C ILE A 163 2.75 1.32 0.01
N SER A 164 3.87 1.22 0.72
CA SER A 164 5.20 1.29 0.15
C SER A 164 6.10 0.21 0.74
N GLN A 165 7.15 -0.13 -0.01
CA GLN A 165 8.19 -1.05 0.42
C GLN A 165 9.56 -0.41 0.16
N ARG A 166 10.50 -0.72 1.04
CA ARG A 166 11.85 -0.17 1.06
C ARG A 166 12.85 -1.21 1.58
N PRO A 167 14.16 -0.94 1.52
CA PRO A 167 15.15 -1.79 2.18
C PRO A 167 14.80 -2.08 3.63
N GLY A 168 15.30 -3.19 4.15
CA GLY A 168 15.20 -3.45 5.58
C GLY A 168 15.88 -2.34 6.38
N ARG A 169 15.41 -2.07 7.60
CA ARG A 169 15.96 -1.02 8.47
C ARG A 169 17.45 -1.17 8.80
N HIS A 170 18.01 -2.36 8.61
CA HIS A 170 19.43 -2.72 8.76
C HIS A 170 20.28 -2.49 7.49
N GLN A 171 19.66 -2.06 6.41
CA GLN A 171 20.30 -1.85 5.11
C GLN A 171 20.27 -0.38 4.74
N SER A 172 21.21 0.07 3.91
CA SER A 172 21.14 1.38 3.26
C SER A 172 19.87 1.50 2.41
N GLY A 173 19.33 2.72 2.28
CA GLY A 173 18.19 3.07 1.45
C GLY A 173 18.36 2.72 -0.04
N GLY A 174 19.60 2.58 -0.50
CA GLY A 174 19.93 2.11 -1.86
C GLY A 174 19.96 0.60 -2.08
N ALA A 175 19.74 -0.23 -1.06
CA ALA A 175 19.92 -1.68 -1.16
C ALA A 175 18.80 -2.41 -1.94
N LEU A 176 17.75 -1.70 -2.34
CA LEU A 176 16.60 -2.25 -3.06
C LEU A 176 16.23 -1.33 -4.21
N ASP A 177 15.98 -1.92 -5.39
CA ASP A 177 15.32 -1.20 -6.47
C ASP A 177 13.92 -0.76 -6.04
N PRO A 178 13.62 0.55 -6.12
CA PRO A 178 12.32 1.10 -5.78
C PRO A 178 11.13 0.28 -6.30
N LYS A 179 10.21 -0.09 -5.39
CA LYS A 179 8.96 -0.74 -5.77
C LYS A 179 7.86 0.31 -6.04
N PRO A 180 6.91 0.02 -6.95
CA PRO A 180 5.74 0.86 -7.14
C PRO A 180 4.99 1.10 -5.83
N VAL A 181 4.55 2.34 -5.62
CA VAL A 181 3.77 2.72 -4.43
C VAL A 181 2.29 2.61 -4.77
N THR A 182 1.52 2.02 -3.85
CA THR A 182 0.08 1.84 -4.04
C THR A 182 -0.68 2.70 -3.06
N SER A 183 -1.48 3.64 -3.55
CA SER A 183 -2.46 4.36 -2.75
C SER A 183 -3.80 3.63 -2.77
N PHE A 184 -4.66 3.92 -1.80
CA PHE A 184 -6.02 3.44 -1.81
C PHE A 184 -6.95 4.35 -1.01
N GLU A 185 -8.20 4.35 -1.44
CA GLU A 185 -9.32 4.85 -0.65
C GLU A 185 -10.24 3.68 -0.36
N LEU A 186 -10.76 3.61 0.87
CA LEU A 186 -11.85 2.70 1.19
C LEU A 186 -12.91 3.36 2.04
N SER A 187 -14.12 2.83 1.93
CA SER A 187 -15.22 3.10 2.85
C SER A 187 -15.73 1.79 3.42
N TRP A 188 -16.25 1.84 4.64
CA TRP A 188 -16.93 0.70 5.24
C TRP A 188 -18.23 1.10 5.90
N TYR A 189 -19.07 0.09 6.05
CA TYR A 189 -20.31 0.16 6.77
C TYR A 189 -20.67 -1.24 7.28
N TRP A 190 -21.15 -1.34 8.51
CA TRP A 190 -21.91 -2.51 8.96
C TRP A 190 -23.06 -2.12 9.86
N ASN A 191 -24.02 -3.03 9.93
CA ASN A 191 -25.17 -2.90 10.79
C ASN A 191 -25.63 -4.26 11.29
N GLY A 192 -26.21 -4.26 12.49
CA GLY A 192 -26.89 -5.41 13.05
C GLY A 192 -25.97 -6.50 13.61
N PHE A 193 -24.67 -6.26 13.84
CA PHE A 193 -23.72 -7.30 14.27
C PHE A 193 -24.06 -7.98 15.60
N ARG A 194 -24.84 -7.32 16.47
CA ARG A 194 -25.36 -7.89 17.72
C ARG A 194 -26.71 -8.58 17.58
N HIS A 195 -27.30 -8.60 16.38
CA HIS A 195 -28.57 -9.27 16.08
C HIS A 195 -28.34 -10.65 15.45
N PRO A 196 -29.41 -11.46 15.26
CA PRO A 196 -29.33 -12.72 14.50
C PRO A 196 -28.83 -12.52 13.06
N ALA A 197 -28.36 -13.60 12.42
CA ALA A 197 -27.60 -13.53 11.16
C ALA A 197 -28.39 -12.96 9.96
N ASP A 198 -29.71 -13.03 10.02
CA ASP A 198 -30.70 -12.48 9.10
C ASP A 198 -30.94 -10.96 9.25
N TYR A 199 -30.26 -10.30 10.20
CA TYR A 199 -30.26 -8.83 10.35
C TYR A 199 -28.89 -8.20 10.09
N ARG A 200 -27.85 -9.03 9.96
CA ARG A 200 -26.48 -8.57 9.84
C ARG A 200 -26.14 -8.18 8.41
N SER A 201 -25.48 -7.04 8.25
CA SER A 201 -24.94 -6.60 6.97
C SER A 201 -23.57 -5.97 7.13
N CYS A 202 -22.75 -6.11 6.10
CA CYS A 202 -21.40 -5.54 6.06
C CYS A 202 -21.03 -5.22 4.62
N LYS A 203 -20.40 -4.06 4.41
CA LYS A 203 -19.88 -3.61 3.13
C LYS A 203 -18.54 -2.90 3.32
N ILE A 204 -17.57 -3.24 2.49
CA ILE A 204 -16.33 -2.48 2.29
C ILE A 204 -16.18 -2.25 0.79
N ASP A 205 -16.06 -0.99 0.38
CA ASP A 205 -15.71 -0.60 -0.98
C ASP A 205 -14.32 0.03 -0.98
N ALA A 206 -13.48 -0.34 -1.92
CA ALA A 206 -12.13 0.21 -2.04
C ALA A 206 -11.68 0.38 -3.49
N VAL A 207 -10.84 1.39 -3.69
CA VAL A 207 -10.12 1.68 -4.94
C VAL A 207 -8.63 1.67 -4.63
N PHE A 208 -7.87 0.85 -5.34
CA PHE A 208 -6.40 0.80 -5.24
C PHE A 208 -5.80 1.37 -6.51
N THR A 209 -4.84 2.26 -6.38
CA THR A 209 -4.07 2.84 -7.49
C THR A 209 -2.59 2.54 -7.31
N THR A 210 -1.96 1.97 -8.34
CA THR A 210 -0.50 1.82 -8.42
C THR A 210 -0.01 2.48 -9.70
N THR A 211 1.04 3.30 -9.60
CA THR A 211 1.74 3.90 -10.76
C THR A 211 3.13 3.28 -10.86
N PHE A 212 3.55 2.90 -12.06
CA PHE A 212 4.75 2.09 -12.27
C PHE A 212 6.00 2.88 -12.65
N GLU A 213 5.88 3.95 -13.46
CA GLU A 213 7.05 4.64 -14.03
C GLU A 213 7.51 5.84 -13.19
N ASP A 214 6.57 6.57 -12.56
CA ASP A 214 6.85 7.79 -11.82
C ASP A 214 6.76 7.59 -10.29
N ARG A 215 7.60 6.69 -9.73
CA ARG A 215 7.62 6.51 -8.28
C ARG A 215 8.22 7.75 -7.60
N ALA A 216 7.40 8.44 -6.82
CA ALA A 216 7.85 9.47 -5.89
C ALA A 216 8.08 8.90 -4.49
N GLY A 217 9.31 8.92 -4.01
CA GLY A 217 9.68 8.52 -2.66
C GLY A 217 11.20 8.52 -2.38
N ILE A 218 11.55 9.08 -1.23
CA ILE A 218 12.91 9.14 -0.69
C ILE A 218 13.12 8.01 0.32
N THR A 219 14.29 7.39 0.32
CA THR A 219 14.68 6.48 1.41
C THR A 219 16.19 6.54 1.64
N TRP A 220 16.58 6.79 2.88
CA TRP A 220 17.96 6.63 3.36
C TRP A 220 17.96 6.19 4.83
N HIS A 221 18.95 5.38 5.22
CA HIS A 221 19.13 4.88 6.59
C HIS A 221 20.57 5.11 7.06
N GLY A 222 20.72 5.78 8.20
CA GLY A 222 21.95 6.33 8.70
C GLY A 222 22.31 7.65 8.00
N THR A 223 22.80 8.63 8.75
CA THR A 223 23.16 9.97 8.20
C THR A 223 24.12 9.89 7.01
N ALA A 224 25.03 8.90 7.01
CA ALA A 224 26.00 8.71 5.92
C ALA A 224 25.39 8.25 4.58
N ASP A 225 24.16 7.72 4.59
CA ASP A 225 23.44 7.26 3.39
C ASP A 225 22.56 8.36 2.77
N ALA A 226 22.38 9.50 3.45
CA ALA A 226 21.54 10.59 2.96
C ALA A 226 22.09 11.31 1.72
N PRO A 227 23.42 11.58 1.57
CA PRO A 227 23.93 12.31 0.41
C PRO A 227 23.55 11.65 -0.93
N GLY A 228 22.88 12.40 -1.80
CA GLY A 228 22.41 11.91 -3.10
C GLY A 228 21.12 11.07 -3.04
N ARG A 229 20.51 10.96 -1.85
CA ARG A 229 19.22 10.27 -1.61
C ARG A 229 18.25 11.11 -0.79
N ASP A 230 18.62 12.32 -0.42
CA ASP A 230 17.85 13.25 0.40
C ASP A 230 16.90 14.13 -0.40
N SER A 231 16.90 14.01 -1.73
CA SER A 231 15.95 14.70 -2.60
C SER A 231 15.54 13.79 -3.76
N GLN A 232 14.35 14.04 -4.30
CA GLN A 232 13.90 13.41 -5.53
C GLN A 232 12.97 14.34 -6.29
N ARG A 233 13.22 14.48 -7.58
CA ARG A 233 12.33 15.14 -8.53
C ARG A 233 11.58 14.11 -9.36
N THR A 234 10.25 14.18 -9.41
CA THR A 234 9.38 13.25 -10.14
C THR A 234 8.37 14.01 -10.99
N ARG A 235 8.05 13.53 -12.18
CA ARG A 235 7.05 14.15 -13.04
C ARG A 235 5.64 13.92 -12.47
N LEU A 236 4.81 14.96 -12.43
CA LEU A 236 3.37 14.85 -12.22
C LEU A 236 2.63 15.10 -13.54
N PRO A 237 2.09 14.05 -14.18
CA PRO A 237 1.45 14.16 -15.48
C PRO A 237 0.33 15.20 -15.52
N GLY A 238 0.52 16.22 -16.36
CA GLY A 238 -0.43 17.32 -16.57
C GLY A 238 -0.42 18.40 -15.51
N LEU A 239 0.54 18.39 -14.58
CA LEU A 239 0.68 19.43 -13.55
C LEU A 239 2.05 20.11 -13.57
N GLY A 240 3.14 19.36 -13.62
CA GLY A 240 4.46 19.92 -13.31
C GLY A 240 5.45 18.89 -12.78
N TRP A 241 6.37 19.35 -11.96
CA TRP A 241 7.33 18.52 -11.23
C TRP A 241 6.99 18.51 -9.75
N LEU A 242 7.14 17.35 -9.13
CA LEU A 242 7.13 17.15 -7.68
C LEU A 242 8.56 17.04 -7.20
N ASP A 243 8.98 17.99 -6.38
CA ASP A 243 10.26 17.97 -5.69
C ASP A 243 10.02 17.56 -4.23
N LEU A 244 10.60 16.43 -3.84
CA LEU A 244 10.63 15.96 -2.46
C LEU A 244 12.00 16.24 -1.88
N GLU A 245 12.04 16.69 -0.63
CA GLU A 245 13.26 16.88 0.14
C GLU A 245 13.12 16.26 1.53
N CYS A 246 14.14 15.52 1.93
CA CYS A 246 14.25 14.95 3.26
C CYS A 246 15.73 14.85 3.68
N ARG A 247 16.31 15.95 4.14
CA ARG A 247 17.73 16.04 4.52
C ARG A 247 18.05 15.34 5.84
N ALA A 248 19.30 14.93 6.04
CA ALA A 248 19.74 14.39 7.33
C ALA A 248 19.92 15.45 8.43
N GLU A 249 19.70 16.72 8.11
CA GLU A 249 19.83 17.84 9.05
C GLU A 249 18.72 17.81 10.12
N THR A 250 19.10 18.09 11.36
CA THR A 250 18.12 18.38 12.40
C THR A 250 17.63 19.81 12.21
N ASP A 251 16.45 19.95 11.63
CA ASP A 251 15.80 21.25 11.48
C ASP A 251 14.49 21.27 12.29
N PRO A 252 14.46 21.99 13.43
CA PRO A 252 13.28 22.11 14.27
C PRO A 252 12.13 22.88 13.58
N THR A 253 12.41 23.63 12.52
CA THR A 253 11.39 24.37 11.75
C THR A 253 10.68 23.49 10.72
N GLY A 254 11.29 22.35 10.35
CA GLY A 254 10.79 21.46 9.31
C GLY A 254 11.03 21.95 7.88
N ALA A 255 11.73 23.07 7.69
CA ALA A 255 12.10 23.60 6.37
C ALA A 255 13.08 22.68 5.60
N ALA A 256 13.81 21.80 6.28
CA ALA A 256 14.69 20.81 5.66
C ALA A 256 13.98 19.60 5.04
N GLN A 257 12.65 19.56 5.16
CA GLN A 257 11.85 18.36 4.95
C GLN A 257 10.53 18.77 4.28
N THR A 258 10.57 18.94 2.97
CA THR A 258 9.52 19.64 2.24
C THR A 258 9.08 18.87 1.02
N LEU A 259 7.90 19.27 0.54
CA LEU A 259 7.39 18.96 -0.77
C LEU A 259 7.10 20.27 -1.48
N VAL A 260 7.56 20.36 -2.72
CA VAL A 260 7.34 21.51 -3.60
C VAL A 260 6.76 21.00 -4.91
N ILE A 261 5.84 21.76 -5.50
CA ILE A 261 5.38 21.51 -6.87
C ILE A 261 5.82 22.70 -7.73
N GLU A 262 6.53 22.41 -8.81
CA GLU A 262 6.85 23.38 -9.86
C GLU A 262 5.87 23.14 -11.02
N PRO A 263 4.81 23.97 -11.17
CA PRO A 263 3.86 23.83 -12.26
C PRO A 263 4.54 23.99 -13.63
N ASP A 264 4.03 23.31 -14.65
CA ASP A 264 4.54 23.55 -16.01
C ASP A 264 4.30 25.01 -16.40
N ALA A 265 5.37 25.70 -16.83
CA ALA A 265 5.30 27.10 -17.24
C ALA A 265 4.24 27.37 -18.34
N SER A 266 3.92 26.35 -19.15
CA SER A 266 2.89 26.43 -20.20
C SER A 266 1.45 26.45 -19.68
N LEU A 267 1.21 26.09 -18.41
CA LEU A 267 -0.13 26.01 -17.83
C LEU A 267 -0.58 27.35 -17.19
N GLY A 268 0.34 28.30 -17.00
CA GLY A 268 0.02 29.63 -16.45
C GLY A 268 -0.02 29.65 -14.91
N PRO A 269 -0.32 30.83 -14.32
CA PRO A 269 -0.14 31.06 -12.88
C PRO A 269 -1.32 30.60 -12.01
N ASP A 270 -2.43 30.12 -12.59
CA ASP A 270 -3.58 29.61 -11.84
C ASP A 270 -3.27 28.23 -11.28
N ALA A 271 -2.63 28.20 -10.11
CA ALA A 271 -2.33 26.97 -9.41
C ALA A 271 -2.48 27.11 -7.89
N GLU A 272 -2.99 26.04 -7.28
CA GLU A 272 -3.17 25.90 -5.83
C GLU A 272 -2.84 24.47 -5.39
N VAL A 273 -2.34 24.32 -4.17
CA VAL A 273 -2.32 23.02 -3.48
C VAL A 273 -3.03 23.15 -2.15
N TYR A 274 -4.09 22.36 -1.99
CA TYR A 274 -4.75 22.13 -0.71
C TYR A 274 -4.09 20.96 0.00
N VAL A 275 -3.80 21.13 1.29
CA VAL A 275 -3.11 20.17 2.14
C VAL A 275 -4.00 19.81 3.31
N GLU A 276 -4.27 18.52 3.52
CA GLU A 276 -4.85 17.99 4.74
C GLU A 276 -3.80 17.16 5.48
N ARG A 277 -3.42 17.62 6.67
CA ARG A 277 -2.47 16.96 7.56
C ARG A 277 -3.22 16.36 8.74
N VAL A 278 -3.01 15.06 8.96
CA VAL A 278 -3.49 14.35 10.15
C VAL A 278 -2.28 13.99 10.99
N PHE A 279 -2.27 14.32 12.28
CA PHE A 279 -1.09 14.15 13.15
C PHE A 279 -1.35 13.34 14.43
N GLY A 280 -2.55 12.78 14.62
CA GLY A 280 -2.84 11.96 15.80
C GLY A 280 -4.15 11.19 15.71
N GLU A 281 -4.68 10.85 16.87
CA GLU A 281 -5.95 10.16 17.05
C GLU A 281 -6.86 10.96 17.99
N GLY A 282 -8.08 11.24 17.54
CA GLY A 282 -9.04 12.00 18.33
C GLY A 282 -10.10 12.65 17.45
N TRP A 283 -10.69 13.74 17.94
CA TRP A 283 -11.66 14.51 17.16
C TRP A 283 -10.99 15.14 15.95
N VAL A 284 -11.71 15.17 14.83
CA VAL A 284 -11.20 15.74 13.57
C VAL A 284 -10.75 17.18 13.77
N ASP A 285 -11.52 17.97 14.50
CA ASP A 285 -11.25 19.41 14.70
C ASP A 285 -9.94 19.67 15.48
N ASP A 286 -9.49 18.70 16.27
CA ASP A 286 -8.26 18.81 17.07
C ASP A 286 -7.02 18.22 16.36
N HIS A 287 -7.22 17.35 15.37
CA HIS A 287 -6.15 16.50 14.80
C HIS A 287 -5.97 16.62 13.29
N VAL A 288 -6.81 17.41 12.62
CA VAL A 288 -6.75 17.65 11.18
C VAL A 288 -6.50 19.13 10.92
N VAL A 289 -5.32 19.45 10.38
CA VAL A 289 -5.00 20.79 9.91
C VAL A 289 -5.16 20.84 8.40
N LYS A 290 -5.82 21.88 7.92
CA LYS A 290 -6.10 22.11 6.51
C LYS A 290 -5.50 23.44 6.10
N GLU A 291 -4.66 23.42 5.08
CA GLU A 291 -3.97 24.59 4.57
C GLU A 291 -4.09 24.63 3.05
N SER A 292 -3.90 25.79 2.45
CA SER A 292 -3.82 25.93 1.00
C SER A 292 -2.70 26.88 0.67
N TYR A 293 -1.94 26.53 -0.37
CA TYR A 293 -0.80 27.30 -0.84
C TYR A 293 -1.10 27.73 -2.26
N THR A 294 -0.97 29.03 -2.51
CA THR A 294 -1.18 29.60 -3.85
C THR A 294 0.14 29.80 -4.57
N TYR A 295 0.09 29.76 -5.91
CA TYR A 295 1.29 29.86 -6.74
C TYR A 295 2.06 31.15 -6.50
N GLY A 296 3.35 31.04 -6.19
CA GLY A 296 4.22 32.20 -5.96
C GLY A 296 4.06 32.88 -4.60
N GLU A 297 3.22 32.35 -3.71
CA GLU A 297 2.91 32.97 -2.40
C GLU A 297 4.12 33.01 -1.47
N HIS A 298 4.84 31.89 -1.36
CA HIS A 298 6.03 31.77 -0.52
C HIS A 298 7.33 31.86 -1.33
N GLU A 299 7.36 31.21 -2.49
CA GLU A 299 8.50 31.21 -3.39
C GLU A 299 8.06 31.45 -4.84
N PRO A 300 8.66 32.40 -5.57
CA PRO A 300 8.31 32.69 -6.96
C PRO A 300 8.44 31.45 -7.84
N GLY A 301 7.38 31.12 -8.59
CA GLY A 301 7.39 30.01 -9.53
C GLY A 301 7.00 28.65 -8.95
N LEU A 302 6.65 28.58 -7.66
CA LEU A 302 6.42 27.31 -6.96
C LEU A 302 5.09 27.30 -6.20
N LEU A 303 4.59 26.08 -5.94
CA LEU A 303 3.56 25.78 -4.97
C LEU A 303 4.19 25.10 -3.74
N GLY A 304 4.01 25.71 -2.57
CA GLY A 304 4.72 25.36 -1.35
C GLY A 304 5.85 26.34 -1.05
N PRO A 305 6.85 25.96 -0.25
CA PRO A 305 7.10 24.62 0.26
C PRO A 305 6.06 24.14 1.29
N VAL A 306 5.63 22.89 1.16
CA VAL A 306 4.76 22.21 2.13
C VAL A 306 5.63 21.37 3.06
N PRO A 307 5.66 21.62 4.38
CA PRO A 307 6.46 20.80 5.30
C PRO A 307 5.94 19.37 5.39
N LEU A 308 6.82 18.38 5.22
CA LEU A 308 6.51 16.96 5.42
C LEU A 308 6.33 16.67 6.92
N PRO A 309 5.35 15.84 7.31
CA PRO A 309 5.18 15.45 8.70
C PRO A 309 6.33 14.52 9.14
N GLY A 310 6.67 14.56 10.43
CA GLY A 310 7.74 13.69 10.97
C GLY A 310 7.38 12.20 11.03
N ASN A 311 6.10 11.89 11.24
CA ASN A 311 5.59 10.52 11.38
C ASN A 311 4.08 10.50 11.09
N ALA A 312 3.69 10.84 9.85
CA ALA A 312 2.28 10.94 9.49
C ALA A 312 2.05 10.90 7.96
N THR A 313 0.85 11.31 7.54
CA THR A 313 0.47 11.42 6.14
C THR A 313 -0.09 12.79 5.79
N LEU A 314 0.05 13.20 4.54
CA LEU A 314 -0.58 14.36 3.93
C LEU A 314 -1.49 13.90 2.79
N ARG A 315 -2.69 14.49 2.71
CA ARG A 315 -3.56 14.37 1.54
C ARG A 315 -3.54 15.69 0.80
N LEU A 316 -3.14 15.65 -0.46
CA LEU A 316 -2.94 16.82 -1.30
C LEU A 316 -3.98 16.84 -2.42
N ARG A 317 -4.63 17.99 -2.63
CA ARG A 317 -5.38 18.28 -3.86
C ARG A 317 -4.63 19.38 -4.58
N ILE A 318 -4.02 19.03 -5.71
CA ILE A 318 -3.25 19.96 -6.54
C ILE A 318 -4.11 20.34 -7.72
N ARG A 319 -4.22 21.64 -7.99
CA ARG A 319 -4.89 22.18 -9.16
C ARG A 319 -3.92 23.09 -9.90
N VAL A 320 -3.75 22.84 -11.20
CA VAL A 320 -2.96 23.68 -12.11
C VAL A 320 -3.77 23.86 -13.38
N ALA A 321 -4.13 25.09 -13.73
CA ALA A 321 -4.85 25.42 -14.98
C ALA A 321 -6.11 24.57 -15.23
N GLY A 322 -6.86 24.28 -14.17
CA GLY A 322 -8.07 23.46 -14.22
C GLY A 322 -7.85 21.93 -14.23
N VAL A 323 -6.61 21.45 -14.31
CA VAL A 323 -6.27 20.03 -14.08
C VAL A 323 -6.15 19.81 -12.58
N GLU A 324 -6.93 18.86 -12.04
CA GLU A 324 -6.84 18.45 -10.64
C GLU A 324 -6.23 17.04 -10.51
N ARG A 325 -5.35 16.87 -9.52
CA ARG A 325 -4.87 15.56 -9.06
C ARG A 325 -4.87 15.50 -7.54
N TRP A 326 -5.13 14.30 -7.03
CA TRP A 326 -4.98 13.98 -5.63
C TRP A 326 -3.73 13.14 -5.41
N LEU A 327 -2.94 13.50 -4.40
CA LEU A 327 -1.80 12.71 -3.94
C LEU A 327 -1.95 12.41 -2.46
N LEU A 328 -1.57 11.19 -2.08
CA LEU A 328 -1.34 10.82 -0.70
C LEU A 328 0.16 10.71 -0.49
N VAL A 329 0.67 11.33 0.57
CA VAL A 329 2.08 11.32 0.94
C VAL A 329 2.22 10.75 2.34
N SER A 330 3.13 9.81 2.55
CA SER A 330 3.56 9.37 3.88
C SER A 330 4.99 9.79 4.14
N SER A 331 5.27 10.19 5.38
CA SER A 331 6.63 10.52 5.81
C SER A 331 6.90 9.98 7.22
N TYR A 332 8.05 9.31 7.35
CA TYR A 332 8.65 8.95 8.63
C TYR A 332 10.12 9.35 8.62
N ARG A 333 10.54 10.11 9.61
CA ARG A 333 11.94 10.51 9.76
C ARG A 333 12.39 10.50 11.21
N VAL A 334 13.67 10.20 11.38
CA VAL A 334 14.43 10.39 12.60
C VAL A 334 15.76 11.01 12.17
N THR A 335 15.97 12.30 12.43
CA THR A 335 17.19 13.01 12.00
C THR A 335 18.07 13.46 13.18
N ASN A 336 17.63 13.19 14.40
CA ASN A 336 18.23 13.69 15.64
C ASN A 336 18.58 12.58 16.64
N ASN A 337 18.76 11.34 16.19
CA ASN A 337 19.21 10.26 17.06
C ASN A 337 20.67 10.50 17.49
N ALA A 338 20.97 10.23 18.77
CA ALA A 338 22.32 10.34 19.30
C ALA A 338 23.31 9.39 18.60
N ASP A 339 22.83 8.25 18.10
CA ASP A 339 23.58 7.39 17.17
C ASP A 339 23.14 7.70 15.73
N PRO A 340 23.99 8.36 14.91
CA PRO A 340 23.64 8.76 13.55
C PRO A 340 23.30 7.58 12.62
N ARG A 341 23.65 6.35 12.98
CA ARG A 341 23.30 5.14 12.22
C ARG A 341 21.83 4.76 12.37
N LEU A 342 21.16 5.27 13.40
CA LEU A 342 19.73 5.08 13.65
C LEU A 342 18.86 6.17 13.02
N ASN A 343 19.48 7.21 12.45
CA ASN A 343 18.74 8.21 11.68
C ASN A 343 18.18 7.57 10.41
N LEU A 344 17.06 8.10 9.93
CA LEU A 344 16.41 7.65 8.71
C LEU A 344 15.51 8.75 8.14
N CYS A 345 15.27 8.66 6.84
CA CYS A 345 14.08 9.24 6.25
C CYS A 345 13.44 8.31 5.24
N GLU A 346 12.11 8.30 5.26
CA GLU A 346 11.27 7.53 4.38
C GLU A 346 10.11 8.40 3.94
N VAL A 347 10.05 8.70 2.64
CA VAL A 347 8.95 9.42 2.01
C VAL A 347 8.37 8.54 0.92
N SER A 348 7.06 8.55 0.75
CA SER A 348 6.40 7.93 -0.40
C SER A 348 5.20 8.79 -0.77
N ALA A 349 5.02 9.01 -2.06
CA ALA A 349 3.88 9.72 -2.61
C ALA A 349 3.28 8.89 -3.74
N ALA A 350 1.95 8.87 -3.81
CA ALA A 350 1.23 8.21 -4.88
C ALA A 350 -0.06 8.96 -5.22
N PRO A 351 -0.42 9.06 -6.51
CA PRO A 351 -1.73 9.55 -6.90
C PRO A 351 -2.81 8.57 -6.44
N TYR A 352 -4.02 9.01 -6.18
CA TYR A 352 -5.16 8.10 -6.00
C TYR A 352 -6.38 8.59 -6.77
N ASP A 353 -7.16 7.63 -7.31
CA ASP A 353 -8.41 7.91 -8.01
C ASP A 353 -9.57 7.92 -7.03
N ARG A 354 -10.30 9.04 -7.01
CA ARG A 354 -11.54 9.23 -6.27
C ARG A 354 -12.78 8.88 -7.10
#